data_AF-A0A1G7WMM2-F1
#
_entry.id   AF-A0A1G7WMM2-F1
#
_cell.length_a   1.000
_cell.length_b   1.000
_cell.length_c   1.000
_cell.angle_alpha   90.00
_cell.angle_beta   90.00
_cell.angle_gamma   90.00
#
_symmetry.space_group_name_H-M   'P 1'
#
loop_
_entity.id
_entity.type
_entity.pdbx_description
1 polymer ?
#
loop_
_entity_poly.entity_id
_entity_poly.type
_entity_poly.pdbx_seq_one_letter_code
_entity_poly.pdbx_strand_id
1 'polypeptide(L)' 'MVSQLRNDIVEAVHGRLSRILDAAAIGMPTECQFHAFRKIALDEFGNQGLLPELDSLLKRYGQGRTGQADTAGKEVPR' A
#
# COMPACT_ATOMS: atom_id res chain seq x y z
N MET A 1 8.79 -12.25 -4.49
CA MET A 1 8.96 -10.99 -5.25
C MET A 1 7.88 -9.96 -4.92
N VAL A 2 6.59 -10.30 -5.04
CA VAL A 2 5.47 -9.39 -4.65
C VAL A 2 5.51 -8.99 -3.17
N SER A 3 5.90 -9.92 -2.30
CA SER A 3 6.10 -9.67 -0.86
C SER A 3 7.22 -8.67 -0.55
N GLN A 4 8.31 -8.68 -1.33
CA GLN A 4 9.43 -7.76 -1.13
C GLN A 4 9.04 -6.34 -1.55
N LEU A 5 8.48 -6.18 -2.75
CA LEU A 5 8.00 -4.89 -3.24
C LEU A 5 6.97 -4.26 -2.29
N ARG A 6 6.04 -5.08 -1.77
CA ARG A 6 5.08 -4.65 -0.76
C ARG A 6 5.80 -4.07 0.46
N ASN A 7 6.75 -4.81 1.04
CA ASN A 7 7.48 -4.37 2.22
C ASN A 7 8.28 -3.09 1.96
N ASP A 8 8.94 -2.97 0.81
CA ASP A 8 9.70 -1.77 0.43
C ASP A 8 8.78 -0.53 0.33
N ILE A 9 7.58 -0.69 -0.24
CA ILE A 9 6.58 0.38 -0.31
C ILE A 9 6.10 0.76 1.10
N VAL A 10 5.80 -0.21 1.95
CA VAL A 10 5.34 0.03 3.33
C VAL A 10 6.41 0.78 4.12
N GLU A 11 7.67 0.38 4.02
CA GLU A 11 8.78 1.04 4.68
C GLU A 11 8.94 2.50 4.20
N ALA A 12 8.86 2.74 2.89
CA ALA A 12 8.92 4.08 2.33
C ALA A 12 7.77 4.98 2.80
N VAL A 13 6.55 4.44 2.91
CA VAL A 13 5.38 5.15 3.43
C VAL A 13 5.55 5.46 4.90
N HIS A 14 5.91 4.47 5.73
CA HIS A 14 6.10 4.67 7.17
C HIS A 14 7.21 5.69 7.46
N GLY A 15 8.32 5.65 6.73
CA GLY A 15 9.39 6.65 6.87
C GLY A 15 8.93 8.07 6.54
N ARG A 16 8.01 8.24 5.57
CA ARG A 16 7.39 9.54 5.28
C ARG A 16 6.39 9.96 6.35
N LEU A 17 5.57 9.02 6.82
CA LEU A 17 4.59 9.25 7.87
C LEU A 17 5.26 9.71 9.18
N SER A 18 6.35 9.07 9.59
CA SER A 18 7.12 9.51 10.76
C SER A 18 7.54 10.98 10.66
N ARG A 19 8.10 11.41 9.52
CA ARG A 19 8.50 12.83 9.33
C ARG A 19 7.31 13.80 9.41
N ILE A 20 6.15 13.39 8.91
CA ILE A 20 4.92 14.19 9.00
C ILE A 20 4.46 14.29 10.46
N LEU A 21 4.51 13.18 11.19
CA LEU A 21 4.15 13.16 12.62
C LEU A 21 5.12 13.99 13.45
N ASP A 22 6.42 13.97 13.15
CA ASP A 22 7.43 14.80 13.82
C ASP A 22 7.15 16.29 13.60
N ALA A 23 6.84 16.69 12.35
CA ALA A 23 6.45 18.06 12.05
C ALA A 23 5.14 18.46 12.75
N ALA A 24 4.15 17.56 12.79
CA ALA A 24 2.89 17.80 13.47
C ALA A 24 3.06 17.95 15.00
N ALA A 25 3.96 17.19 15.61
CA ALA A 25 4.25 17.28 17.05
C ALA A 25 4.74 18.69 17.45
N ILE A 26 5.45 19.38 16.55
CA ILE A 26 5.95 20.74 16.78
C ILE A 26 4.88 21.80 16.44
N GLY A 27 4.07 21.54 15.41
CA GLY A 27 3.11 22.52 14.88
C GLY A 27 1.72 22.51 15.53
N MET A 28 1.37 21.47 16.29
CA MET A 28 0.04 21.32 16.87
C MET A 28 -0.12 22.15 18.15
N PRO A 29 -1.23 22.90 18.31
CA PRO A 29 -1.47 23.72 19.49
C PRO A 29 -1.58 22.94 20.82
N THR A 30 -2.05 21.68 20.76
CA THR A 30 -2.24 20.85 21.96
C THR A 30 -1.90 19.38 21.70
N GLU A 31 -1.50 18.69 22.77
CA GLU A 31 -1.26 17.24 22.77
C GLU A 31 -2.49 16.44 22.29
N CYS A 32 -3.70 16.85 22.70
CA CYS A 32 -4.94 16.19 22.26
C CYS A 32 -5.13 16.27 20.74
N GLN A 33 -4.82 17.43 20.13
CA GLN A 33 -4.92 17.59 18.67
C GLN A 33 -3.86 16.75 17.95
N PHE A 34 -2.62 16.75 18.46
CA PHE A 34 -1.56 15.90 17.93
C PHE A 34 -1.93 14.41 18.01
N HIS A 35 -2.46 13.95 19.15
CA HIS A 35 -2.89 12.56 19.31
C HIS A 35 -4.04 12.18 18.36
N ALA A 36 -5.02 13.07 18.19
CA ALA A 36 -6.10 12.84 17.23
C ALA A 36 -5.57 12.74 15.79
N PHE A 37 -4.69 13.65 15.39
CA PHE A 37 -4.05 13.63 14.07
C PHE A 37 -3.21 12.37 13.86
N ARG A 38 -2.37 12.03 14.85
CA ARG A 38 -1.52 10.83 14.81
C ARG A 38 -2.36 9.56 14.66
N LYS A 39 -3.49 9.47 15.38
CA LYS A 39 -4.40 8.33 15.25
C LYS A 39 -4.95 8.23 13.83
N ILE A 40 -5.54 9.31 13.30
CA ILE A 40 -6.10 9.34 11.94
C ILE A 40 -5.04 8.94 10.91
N ALA A 41 -3.84 9.52 11.01
CA ALA A 41 -2.78 9.23 10.04
C ALA A 41 -2.30 7.77 10.12
N LEU A 42 -2.18 7.19 11.31
CA LEU A 42 -1.82 5.77 11.46
C LEU A 42 -2.94 4.84 10.99
N ASP A 43 -4.21 5.21 11.18
CA ASP A 43 -5.34 4.42 10.69
C ASP A 43 -5.35 4.43 9.14
N GLU A 44 -5.15 5.59 8.53
CA GLU A 44 -5.19 5.78 7.07
C GLU A 44 -4.02 5.10 6.35
N PHE A 45 -2.82 5.16 6.93
CA PHE A 45 -1.62 4.56 6.33
C PHE A 45 -1.27 3.18 6.88
N GLY A 46 -2.06 2.67 7.83
CA GLY A 46 -1.84 1.39 8.50
C GLY A 46 -2.76 0.28 8.03
N ASN A 47 -3.03 -0.65 8.94
CA ASN A 47 -3.74 -1.91 8.64
C ASN A 47 -5.22 -1.74 8.27
N GLN A 48 -5.81 -0.56 8.51
CA GLN A 48 -7.21 -0.28 8.19
C GLN A 48 -7.41 0.57 6.93
N GLY A 49 -6.35 1.16 6.37
CA GLY A 49 -6.40 1.98 5.16
C GLY A 49 -5.50 1.44 4.04
N LEU A 50 -4.36 2.09 3.83
CA LEU A 50 -3.50 1.85 2.66
C LEU A 50 -2.98 0.41 2.54
N LEU A 51 -2.64 -0.26 3.65
CA LEU A 51 -2.00 -1.58 3.60
C LEU A 51 -2.88 -2.66 2.92
N PRO A 52 -4.15 -2.86 3.31
CA PRO A 52 -5.02 -3.80 2.61
C PRO A 52 -5.33 -3.40 1.15
N GLU A 53 -5.37 -2.10 0.84
CA GLU A 53 -5.53 -1.61 -0.55
C GLU A 53 -4.31 -1.96 -1.42
N LEU A 54 -3.11 -1.75 -0.89
CA LEU A 54 -1.85 -2.12 -1.54
C LEU A 54 -1.78 -3.63 -1.76
N ASP A 55 -2.12 -4.43 -0.74
CA ASP A 55 -2.17 -5.88 -0.84
C ASP A 55 -3.15 -6.34 -1.93
N SER A 56 -4.30 -5.68 -2.04
CA SER A 56 -5.31 -5.97 -3.07
C SER A 56 -4.83 -5.58 -4.48
N LEU A 57 -4.19 -4.41 -4.63
CA LEU A 57 -3.62 -3.95 -5.89
C LEU A 57 -2.53 -4.89 -6.39
N LEU A 58 -1.56 -5.23 -5.54
CA LEU A 58 -0.46 -6.11 -5.89
C LEU A 58 -0.94 -7.51 -6.29
N LYS A 59 -1.97 -8.04 -5.62
CA LYS A 59 -2.63 -9.29 -6.02
C LYS A 59 -3.24 -9.20 -7.42
N ARG A 60 -3.97 -8.14 -7.74
CA ARG A 60 -4.58 -7.92 -9.07
C ARG A 60 -3.52 -7.86 -10.18
N TYR A 61 -2.44 -7.12 -9.95
CA TYR A 61 -1.33 -7.04 -10.92
C TYR A 61 -0.53 -8.34 -11.05
N GLY A 62 -0.45 -9.15 -9.99
CA GLY A 62 0.13 -10.49 -10.04
C GLY A 62 -0.73 -11.48 -10.85
N GLN A 63 -2.06 -11.41 -10.72
CA GLN A 63 -3.00 -12.31 -11.39
C GLN A 63 -3.25 -11.95 -12.87
N GLY A 64 -3.20 -10.67 -13.24
CA GLY A 64 -3.38 -10.21 -14.62
C GLY A 64 -2.30 -10.72 -15.59
N ARG A 65 -1.14 -11.17 -15.08
CA ARG A 65 -0.06 -11.77 -15.88
C ARG A 65 -0.20 -13.27 -16.15
N THR A 66 -1.08 -13.96 -15.41
CA THR A 66 -1.28 -15.41 -15.55
C THR A 66 -2.46 -15.79 -16.46
N GLY A 67 -3.30 -14.84 -16.87
CA GLY A 67 -4.48 -15.10 -17.72
C GLY A 67 -4.26 -14.95 -19.23
N GLN A 68 -3.04 -14.66 -19.69
CA GLN A 68 -2.74 -14.37 -21.10
C GLN A 68 -1.74 -15.37 -21.73
N ALA A 69 -1.75 -16.61 -21.25
CA ALA A 69 -1.03 -17.72 -21.87
C ALA A 69 -2.03 -18.78 -22.37
N ASP A 70 -1.88 -19.14 -23.66
CA ASP A 70 -2.30 -20.39 -24.29
C ASP A 70 -3.74 -20.58 -24.79
N THR A 71 -4.25 -19.61 -25.56
CA THR A 71 -5.23 -19.91 -26.63
C THR A 71 -4.74 -19.41 -28.00
N ALA A 72 -3.56 -19.87 -28.41
CA ALA A 72 -3.07 -19.67 -29.78
C ALA A 72 -2.37 -20.94 -30.27
N GLY A 73 -3.17 -21.99 -30.56
CA GLY A 73 -2.63 -23.26 -31.03
C GLY A 73 -3.66 -24.30 -31.48
N LYS A 74 -4.89 -23.90 -31.83
CA LYS A 74 -5.79 -24.82 -32.54
C LYS A 74 -5.52 -24.72 -34.04
N GLU A 75 -4.60 -25.56 -34.50
CA GLU A 75 -4.48 -25.89 -35.93
C GLU A 75 -5.83 -26.40 -36.42
N VAL A 76 -6.34 -25.78 -37.49
CA VAL A 76 -7.55 -26.20 -38.20
C VAL A 76 -7.11 -27.20 -39.26
N PRO A 77 -7.57 -28.46 -39.24
CA PRO A 77 -7.27 -29.41 -40.30
C PRO A 77 -8.02 -29.03 -41.57
N ARG A 78 -7.34 -29.03 -42.71
CA ARG A 78 -7.95 -29.11 -44.05
C ARG A 78 -7.59 -30.45 -44.66
#